data_AF-A0A537LMM4-F1
#
_entry.id   AF-A0A537LMM4-F1
#
_cell.length_a   1.000
_cell.length_b   1.000
_cell.length_c   1.000
_cell.angle_alpha   90.00
_cell.angle_beta   90.00
_cell.angle_gamma   90.00
#
_symmetry.space_group_name_H-M   'P 1'
#
loop_
_entity.id
_entity.type
_entity.pdbx_description
1 polymer ?
#
loop_
_entity_poly.entity_id
_entity_poly.type
_entity_poly.pdbx_seq_one_letter_code
_entity_poly.pdbx_strand_id
1 'polypeptide(L)'
;MARVAAAGRPAFWSVRTDPAVVATAGVGLILAFLALYPTAMLFYGSVSDAPLGVPGHLTLAHYRAAYGDPNTYRMIGNSFVFASGAAAISLVVAGLLAWITMRTDAPGRALFELVAVVPNVLPPLLTATAWVLLLSPRIGLINVVAQRV
;
A
#
# COMPACT_ATOMS: atom_id res chain seq x y z
N MET A 1 44.87 -40.08 6.84
CA MET A 1 45.28 -38.71 6.48
C MET A 1 44.12 -38.04 5.74
N ALA A 2 43.33 -37.21 6.43
CA ALA A 2 42.13 -36.58 5.87
C ALA A 2 42.43 -35.15 5.40
N ARG A 3 42.11 -34.84 4.13
CA ARG A 3 42.17 -33.48 3.58
C ARG A 3 40.91 -32.72 3.98
N VAL A 4 41.07 -31.70 4.82
CA VAL A 4 40.00 -30.75 5.17
C VAL A 4 39.75 -29.87 3.94
N ALA A 5 38.54 -29.97 3.37
CA ALA A 5 38.09 -29.10 2.30
C ALA A 5 37.99 -27.66 2.81
N ALA A 6 38.67 -26.73 2.13
CA ALA A 6 38.56 -25.30 2.40
C ALA A 6 37.14 -24.85 2.06
N ALA A 7 36.35 -24.53 3.08
CA ALA A 7 35.04 -23.92 2.93
C ALA A 7 35.22 -22.55 2.25
N GLY A 8 34.77 -22.43 0.99
CA GLY A 8 34.72 -21.17 0.26
C GLY A 8 33.92 -20.14 1.05
N ARG A 9 34.53 -18.99 1.34
CA ARG A 9 33.86 -17.89 2.06
C ARG A 9 32.66 -17.43 1.22
N PRO A 10 31.45 -17.32 1.79
CA PRO A 10 30.27 -16.92 1.03
C PRO A 10 30.49 -15.53 0.42
N ALA A 11 30.27 -15.42 -0.89
CA ALA A 11 30.58 -14.27 -1.75
C ALA A 11 29.72 -13.01 -1.49
N PHE A 12 29.14 -12.87 -0.30
CA PHE A 12 28.24 -11.76 0.03
C PHE A 12 28.96 -10.48 0.49
N TRP A 13 30.26 -10.55 0.78
CA TRP A 13 31.08 -9.43 1.25
C TRP A 13 32.09 -8.91 0.23
N SER A 14 32.21 -9.52 -0.95
CA SER A 14 33.09 -8.97 -1.98
C SER A 14 32.34 -7.85 -2.71
N VAL A 15 32.35 -6.66 -2.11
CA VAL A 15 32.04 -5.41 -2.82
C VAL A 15 33.13 -5.25 -3.87
N ARG A 16 32.96 -5.89 -5.02
CA ARG A 16 33.70 -5.51 -6.22
C ARG A 16 33.25 -4.09 -6.52
N THR A 17 34.21 -3.17 -6.56
CA THR A 17 34.01 -1.79 -7.01
C THR A 17 33.83 -1.76 -8.52
N ASP A 18 32.93 -2.59 -9.04
CA ASP A 18 32.49 -2.50 -10.41
C ASP A 18 31.70 -1.18 -10.54
N PRO A 19 31.90 -0.39 -11.62
CA PRO A 19 31.18 0.87 -11.83
C PRO A 19 29.65 0.74 -11.68
N ALA A 20 29.10 -0.44 -12.01
CA ALA A 20 27.70 -0.77 -11.82
C ALA A 20 27.27 -0.77 -10.35
N VAL A 21 28.08 -1.33 -9.43
CA VAL A 21 27.78 -1.36 -7.99
C VAL A 21 27.77 0.05 -7.41
N VAL A 22 28.72 0.89 -7.83
CA VAL A 22 28.79 2.30 -7.43
C VAL A 22 27.57 3.07 -7.93
N ALA A 23 27.16 2.86 -9.19
CA ALA A 23 25.96 3.49 -9.74
C ALA A 23 24.68 3.05 -9.02
N THR A 24 24.51 1.75 -8.75
CA THR A 24 23.36 1.23 -7.99
C THR A 24 23.33 1.79 -6.57
N ALA A 25 24.48 1.85 -5.89
CA ALA A 25 24.57 2.44 -4.56
C ALA A 25 24.23 3.95 -4.57
N GLY A 26 24.71 4.69 -5.57
CA GLY A 26 24.38 6.11 -5.75
C GLY A 26 22.89 6.34 -5.98
N VAL A 27 22.27 5.59 -6.89
CA VAL A 27 20.81 5.66 -7.13
C VAL A 27 20.04 5.28 -5.87
N GLY A 28 20.45 4.21 -5.18
CA GLY A 28 19.83 3.79 -3.91
C GLY A 28 19.90 4.89 -2.85
N LEU A 29 21.02 5.60 -2.73
CA LEU A 29 21.18 6.70 -1.79
C LEU A 29 20.29 7.89 -2.14
N ILE A 30 20.15 8.23 -3.42
CA ILE A 30 19.24 9.28 -3.89
C ILE A 30 17.79 8.92 -3.57
N LEU A 31 17.36 7.68 -3.87
CA LEU A 31 16.01 7.21 -3.56
C LEU A 31 15.74 7.18 -2.06
N ALA A 32 16.72 6.74 -1.26
CA ALA A 32 16.65 6.76 0.19
C ALA A 32 16.50 8.18 0.71
N PHE A 33 17.28 9.14 0.20
CA PHE A 33 17.14 10.55 0.58
C PHE A 33 15.75 11.10 0.24
N LEU A 34 15.28 10.88 -1.00
CA LEU A 34 13.97 11.35 -1.46
C LEU A 34 12.79 10.76 -0.67
N ALA A 35 12.93 9.53 -0.16
CA ALA A 35 11.88 8.89 0.64
C ALA A 35 11.99 9.24 2.13
N LEU A 36 13.20 9.18 2.70
CA LEU A 36 13.42 9.33 4.14
C LEU A 36 13.38 10.78 4.59
N TYR A 37 13.83 11.73 3.77
CA TYR A 37 13.81 13.15 4.13
C TYR A 37 12.40 13.69 4.42
N PRO A 38 11.40 13.57 3.52
CA PRO A 38 10.04 14.05 3.81
C PRO A 38 9.40 13.25 4.95
N THR A 39 9.68 11.96 5.05
CA THR A 39 9.19 11.12 6.16
C THR A 39 9.74 11.62 7.50
N ALA A 40 11.03 11.89 7.59
CA ALA A 40 11.68 12.45 8.78
C ALA A 40 11.13 13.85 9.11
N MET A 41 10.87 14.68 8.09
CA MET A 41 10.22 15.98 8.28
C MET A 41 8.79 15.84 8.82
N LEU A 42 8.00 14.86 8.37
CA LEU A 42 6.68 14.59 8.94
C LEU A 42 6.75 14.16 10.41
N PHE A 43 7.73 13.32 10.76
CA PHE A 43 7.99 12.95 12.16
C PHE A 43 8.45 14.13 13.00
N TYR A 44 9.29 15.02 12.45
CA TYR A 44 9.68 16.24 13.14
C TYR A 44 8.47 17.17 13.33
N GLY A 45 7.63 17.33 12.31
CA GLY A 45 6.41 18.13 12.37
C GLY A 45 5.40 17.64 13.39
N SER A 46 5.30 16.32 13.63
CA SER A 46 4.37 15.77 14.61
C SER A 46 4.74 16.10 16.06
N VAL A 47 6.00 16.47 16.32
CA VAL A 47 6.49 16.93 17.62
C VAL A 47 6.80 18.43 17.66
N SER A 48 6.49 19.19 16.60
CA SER A 48 6.73 20.63 16.53
C SER A 48 5.42 21.40 16.68
N ASP A 49 5.42 22.48 17.45
CA ASP A 49 4.27 23.40 17.55
C ASP A 49 4.20 24.42 16.41
N ALA A 50 5.28 24.56 15.64
CA ALA A 50 5.36 25.44 14.47
C ALA A 50 5.30 24.66 13.14
N PRO A 51 4.82 25.29 12.05
CA PRO A 51 4.88 24.72 10.71
C PRO A 51 6.29 24.29 10.31
N LEU A 52 6.39 23.26 9.45
CA LEU A 52 7.66 22.79 8.92
C LEU A 52 8.43 23.94 8.24
N GLY A 53 9.70 24.11 8.61
CA GLY A 53 10.56 25.18 8.12
C GLY A 53 10.53 26.48 8.95
N VAL A 54 9.66 26.56 9.96
CA VAL A 54 9.64 27.66 10.94
C VAL A 54 10.24 27.16 12.26
N PRO A 55 11.13 27.93 12.92
CA PRO A 55 11.60 27.58 14.26
C PRO A 55 10.42 27.47 15.24
N GLY A 56 10.29 26.30 15.87
CA GLY A 56 9.27 26.01 16.87
C GLY A 56 9.87 25.27 18.06
N HIS A 57 9.03 24.96 19.03
CA HIS A 57 9.38 24.18 20.21
C HIS A 57 8.91 22.73 20.08
N LEU A 58 9.67 21.81 20.68
CA LEU A 58 9.28 20.42 20.76
C LEU A 58 8.12 20.26 21.75
N THR A 59 7.05 19.61 21.31
CA THR A 59 5.84 19.40 22.08
C THR A 59 5.21 18.03 21.79
N LEU A 60 4.45 17.51 22.76
CA LEU A 60 3.62 16.32 22.61
C LEU A 60 2.11 16.66 22.59
N ALA A 61 1.77 17.95 22.44
CA ALA A 61 0.38 18.43 22.45
C ALA A 61 -0.46 17.77 21.36
N HIS A 62 0.08 17.61 20.14
CA HIS A 62 -0.62 16.94 19.02
C HIS A 62 -0.98 15.50 19.35
N TYR A 63 -0.09 14.75 19.98
CA TYR A 63 -0.35 13.37 20.41
C TYR A 63 -1.40 13.30 21.51
N ARG A 64 -1.34 14.21 22.50
CA ARG A 64 -2.38 14.29 23.55
C ARG A 64 -3.74 14.65 22.97
N ALA A 65 -3.81 15.57 22.02
CA ALA A 65 -5.05 15.93 21.35
C ALA A 65 -5.60 14.78 20.51
N ALA A 66 -4.74 14.14 19.69
CA ALA A 66 -5.13 13.04 18.82
C ALA A 66 -5.60 11.81 19.62
N TYR A 67 -4.84 11.36 20.61
CA TYR A 67 -5.20 10.16 21.39
C TYR A 67 -6.14 10.46 22.56
N GLY A 68 -6.31 11.73 22.93
CA GLY A 68 -7.32 12.15 23.91
C GLY A 68 -8.74 12.22 23.34
N ASP A 69 -8.90 12.36 22.02
CA ASP A 69 -10.20 12.39 21.36
C ASP A 69 -10.81 10.98 21.25
N PRO A 70 -11.99 10.71 21.88
CA PRO A 70 -12.68 9.43 21.75
C PRO A 70 -13.03 9.05 20.30
N ASN A 71 -13.19 10.04 19.40
CA ASN A 71 -13.48 9.77 17.99
C ASN A 71 -12.31 9.10 17.26
N THR A 72 -11.07 9.35 17.69
CA THR A 72 -9.88 8.71 17.10
C THR A 72 -9.98 7.19 17.15
N TYR A 73 -10.45 6.63 18.28
CA TYR A 73 -10.60 5.19 18.42
C TYR A 73 -11.72 4.62 17.54
N ARG A 74 -12.81 5.38 17.34
CA ARG A 74 -13.87 5.00 16.38
C ARG A 74 -13.35 5.00 14.95
N MET A 75 -12.56 6.01 14.58
CA MET A 75 -11.94 6.10 13.24
C MET A 75 -10.95 4.95 13.00
N ILE A 76 -10.12 4.62 14.00
CA ILE A 76 -9.20 3.47 13.94
C ILE A 76 -9.99 2.17 13.77
N GLY A 77 -11.02 1.94 14.57
CA GLY A 77 -11.87 0.76 14.48
C GLY A 77 -12.53 0.61 13.11
N ASN A 78 -13.13 1.69 12.59
CA ASN A 78 -13.75 1.69 11.26
C ASN A 78 -12.72 1.38 10.17
N SER A 79 -11.53 1.98 10.25
CA SER A 79 -10.46 1.75 9.26
C SER A 79 -9.97 0.31 9.31
N PHE A 80 -9.83 -0.25 10.51
CA PHE A 80 -9.41 -1.64 10.70
C PHE A 80 -10.45 -2.63 10.15
N VAL A 81 -11.73 -2.45 10.48
CA VAL A 81 -12.83 -3.29 9.97
C VAL A 81 -12.92 -3.17 8.45
N PHE A 82 -12.80 -1.96 7.91
CA PHE A 82 -12.82 -1.74 6.47
C PHE A 82 -11.64 -2.43 5.77
N ALA A 83 -10.41 -2.22 6.25
CA ALA A 83 -9.21 -2.79 5.64
C ALA A 83 -9.19 -4.32 5.72
N SER A 84 -9.56 -4.89 6.87
CA SER A 84 -9.60 -6.35 7.06
C SER A 84 -10.69 -7.01 6.22
N GLY A 85 -11.90 -6.43 6.17
CA GLY A 85 -12.97 -6.90 5.31
C GLY A 85 -12.60 -6.82 3.82
N ALA A 86 -12.03 -5.69 3.38
CA ALA A 86 -11.56 -5.53 2.00
C ALA A 86 -10.46 -6.55 1.65
N ALA A 87 -9.50 -6.78 2.54
CA ALA A 87 -8.43 -7.75 2.34
C ALA A 87 -8.96 -9.19 2.24
N ALA A 88 -9.90 -9.58 3.11
CA ALA A 88 -10.50 -10.91 3.08
C ALA A 88 -11.26 -11.18 1.76
N ILE A 89 -12.11 -10.22 1.35
CA ILE A 89 -12.84 -10.33 0.07
C ILE A 89 -11.86 -10.36 -1.10
N SER A 90 -10.85 -9.49 -1.08
CA SER A 90 -9.84 -9.43 -2.14
C SER A 90 -9.06 -10.74 -2.27
N LEU A 91 -8.68 -11.35 -1.14
CA LEU A 91 -7.95 -12.62 -1.13
C LEU A 91 -8.78 -13.74 -1.78
N VAL A 92 -10.07 -13.82 -1.46
CA VAL A 92 -10.98 -14.81 -2.06
C VAL A 92 -11.14 -14.56 -3.56
N VAL A 93 -11.48 -13.33 -3.97
CA VAL A 93 -11.73 -13.00 -5.37
C VAL A 93 -10.46 -13.16 -6.21
N ALA A 94 -9.34 -12.59 -5.77
CA ALA A 94 -8.06 -12.70 -6.48
C ALA A 94 -7.56 -14.15 -6.49
N GLY A 95 -7.73 -14.89 -5.39
CA GLY A 95 -7.38 -16.31 -5.33
C GLY A 95 -8.18 -17.16 -6.32
N LEU A 96 -9.48 -16.91 -6.45
CA LEU A 96 -10.33 -17.57 -7.44
C LEU A 96 -9.92 -17.22 -8.88
N LEU A 97 -9.70 -15.94 -9.18
CA LEU A 97 -9.24 -15.51 -10.51
C LEU A 97 -7.87 -16.12 -10.86
N ALA A 98 -6.94 -16.15 -9.91
CA ALA A 98 -5.63 -16.77 -10.09
C ALA A 98 -5.75 -18.29 -10.30
N TRP A 99 -6.62 -18.96 -9.56
CA TRP A 99 -6.89 -20.39 -9.74
C TRP A 99 -7.45 -20.69 -11.14
N ILE A 100 -8.47 -19.96 -11.57
CA ILE A 100 -9.09 -20.13 -12.90
C ILE A 100 -8.04 -19.95 -14.00
N THR A 101 -7.28 -18.85 -13.94
CA THR A 101 -6.32 -18.52 -15.00
C THR A 101 -5.09 -19.43 -15.02
N MET A 102 -4.61 -19.91 -13.86
CA MET A 102 -3.36 -20.68 -13.78
C MET A 102 -3.54 -22.19 -13.66
N ARG A 103 -4.69 -22.68 -13.20
CA ARG A 103 -4.92 -24.11 -12.90
C ARG A 103 -6.03 -24.75 -13.74
N THR A 104 -6.75 -23.98 -14.56
CA THR A 104 -7.86 -24.52 -15.36
C THR A 104 -7.73 -24.15 -16.84
N ASP A 105 -8.31 -24.99 -17.71
CA ASP A 105 -8.45 -24.71 -19.15
C ASP A 105 -9.73 -23.92 -19.44
N ALA A 106 -10.01 -22.89 -18.63
CA ALA A 106 -11.25 -22.12 -18.73
C ALA A 106 -11.39 -21.43 -20.10
N PRO A 107 -12.49 -21.63 -20.84
CA PRO A 107 -12.75 -20.87 -22.06
C PRO A 107 -12.92 -19.38 -21.71
N GLY A 108 -12.28 -18.50 -22.50
CA GLY A 108 -12.32 -17.06 -22.24
C GLY A 108 -11.40 -16.56 -21.13
N ARG A 109 -10.34 -17.33 -20.79
CA ARG A 109 -9.30 -16.96 -19.81
C ARG A 109 -8.86 -15.48 -19.84
N ALA A 110 -8.69 -14.90 -21.02
CA ALA A 110 -8.29 -13.51 -21.20
C ALA A 110 -9.27 -12.51 -20.53
N LEU A 111 -10.57 -12.82 -20.46
CA LEU A 111 -11.55 -11.98 -19.76
C LEU A 111 -11.32 -11.97 -18.25
N PHE A 112 -10.99 -13.11 -17.66
CA PHE A 112 -10.67 -13.21 -16.23
C PHE A 112 -9.38 -12.44 -15.89
N GLU A 113 -8.37 -12.53 -16.75
CA GLU A 113 -7.15 -11.73 -16.62
C GLU A 113 -7.46 -10.22 -16.73
N LEU A 114 -8.32 -9.83 -17.67
CA LEU A 114 -8.72 -8.44 -17.85
C LEU A 114 -9.49 -7.89 -16.64
N VAL A 115 -10.40 -8.67 -16.04
CA VAL A 115 -11.11 -8.30 -14.80
C VAL A 115 -10.13 -8.01 -13.66
N ALA A 116 -9.04 -8.78 -13.55
CA ALA A 116 -8.02 -8.54 -12.52
C ALA A 116 -7.19 -7.28 -12.78
N VAL A 117 -6.94 -6.94 -14.06
CA VAL A 117 -6.08 -5.81 -14.44
C VAL A 117 -6.82 -4.48 -14.49
N VAL A 118 -8.05 -4.44 -15.03
CA VAL A 118 -8.82 -3.21 -15.28
C VAL A 118 -8.87 -2.26 -14.09
N PRO A 119 -9.15 -2.71 -12.84
CA PRO A 119 -9.22 -1.81 -11.69
C PRO A 119 -7.92 -1.05 -11.41
N ASN A 120 -6.76 -1.59 -11.81
CA ASN A 120 -5.45 -0.97 -11.60
C ASN A 120 -5.16 0.19 -12.57
N VAL A 121 -5.86 0.25 -13.70
CA VAL A 121 -5.70 1.30 -14.72
C VAL A 121 -6.64 2.48 -14.46
N LEU A 122 -7.77 2.22 -13.79
CA LEU A 122 -8.76 3.25 -13.51
C LEU A 122 -8.26 4.24 -12.44
N PRO A 123 -8.36 5.55 -12.67
CA PRO A 123 -8.06 6.55 -11.65
C PRO A 123 -8.90 6.31 -10.39
N PRO A 124 -8.33 6.40 -9.17
CA PRO A 124 -9.09 6.17 -7.93
C PRO A 124 -10.33 7.05 -7.80
N LEU A 125 -10.25 8.30 -8.27
CA LEU A 125 -11.38 9.24 -8.29
C LEU A 125 -12.52 8.75 -9.18
N LEU A 126 -12.20 8.20 -10.35
CA LEU A 126 -13.20 7.64 -11.26
C LEU A 126 -13.90 6.44 -10.63
N THR A 127 -13.13 5.54 -10.00
CA THR A 127 -13.70 4.37 -9.31
C THR A 127 -14.60 4.79 -8.15
N ALA A 128 -14.17 5.75 -7.32
CA ALA A 128 -14.97 6.24 -6.21
C ALA A 128 -16.29 6.88 -6.68
N THR A 129 -16.23 7.75 -7.69
CA THR A 129 -17.43 8.40 -8.25
C THR A 129 -18.39 7.41 -8.89
N ALA A 130 -17.88 6.39 -9.59
CA ALA A 130 -18.70 5.31 -10.14
C ALA A 130 -19.50 4.58 -9.05
N TRP A 131 -18.85 4.22 -7.94
CA TRP A 131 -19.54 3.58 -6.80
C TRP A 131 -20.57 4.49 -6.15
N VAL A 132 -20.26 5.77 -5.95
CA VAL A 132 -21.21 6.76 -5.40
C VAL A 132 -22.44 6.89 -6.29
N LEU A 133 -22.27 6.91 -7.62
CA LEU A 133 -23.39 6.97 -8.56
C LEU A 133 -24.20 5.68 -8.55
N LEU A 134 -23.55 4.51 -8.59
CA LEU A 134 -24.22 3.20 -8.58
C LEU A 134 -25.05 2.97 -7.31
N LEU A 135 -24.55 3.44 -6.16
CA LEU A 135 -25.19 3.31 -4.84
C LEU A 135 -25.99 4.57 -4.45
N SER A 136 -26.19 5.51 -5.38
CA SER A 136 -26.95 6.73 -5.09
C SER A 136 -28.42 6.41 -4.74
N PRO A 137 -28.98 6.98 -3.66
CA PRO A 137 -30.38 6.71 -3.30
C PRO A 137 -31.39 7.18 -4.36
N ARG A 138 -31.04 8.19 -5.16
CA ARG A 138 -31.97 8.82 -6.12
C ARG A 138 -31.85 8.27 -7.54
N ILE A 139 -30.62 7.98 -7.97
CA ILE A 139 -30.31 7.62 -9.37
C ILE A 139 -29.50 6.32 -9.49
N GLY A 140 -29.20 5.67 -8.36
CA GLY A 140 -28.33 4.51 -8.32
C GLY A 140 -29.03 3.26 -8.83
N LEU A 141 -28.47 2.66 -9.88
CA LEU A 141 -29.00 1.46 -10.51
C LEU A 141 -29.12 0.29 -9.52
N ILE A 142 -28.15 0.15 -8.60
CA ILE A 142 -28.18 -0.93 -7.61
C ILE A 142 -29.37 -0.76 -6.66
N ASN A 143 -29.62 0.47 -6.19
CA ASN A 143 -30.74 0.74 -5.28
C ASN A 143 -32.09 0.58 -5.96
N VAL A 144 -32.23 1.00 -7.22
CA VAL A 144 -33.47 0.82 -7.99
C VAL A 144 -33.79 -0.66 -8.16
N VAL A 145 -32.78 -1.50 -8.43
CA VAL A 145 -32.98 -2.94 -8.55
C VAL A 145 -33.34 -3.54 -7.19
N ALA A 146 -32.64 -3.16 -6.12
CA ALA A 146 -32.90 -3.69 -4.78
C ALA A 146 -34.28 -3.32 -4.22
N GLN A 147 -34.83 -2.15 -4.58
CA GLN A 147 -36.18 -1.71 -4.15
C GLN A 147 -37.33 -2.42 -4.90
N ARG A 148 -37.03 -3.09 -6.02
CA ARG A 148 -38.02 -3.80 -6.84
C ARG A 148 -38.22 -5.26 -6.44
N VAL A 149 -37.34 -5.80 -5.60
CA VAL A 149 -37.42 -7.16 -5.03
C VAL A 149 -38.02 -7.07 -3.64
#